data_AF-A0A3B1K5Q0-F1
#
_entry.id   AF-A0A3B1K5Q0-F1
#
_cell.length_a   1.000
_cell.length_b   1.000
_cell.length_c   1.000
_cell.angle_alpha   90.00
_cell.angle_beta   90.00
_cell.angle_gamma   90.00
#
_symmetry.space_group_name_H-M   'P 1'
#
loop_
_entity.id
_entity.type
_entity.pdbx_description
1 polymer ?
#
loop_
_entity_poly.entity_id
_entity_poly.type
_entity_poly.pdbx_seq_one_letter_code
_entity_poly.pdbx_strand_id
1 'polypeptide(L)'
;MRKKLSELILAKTTRGQNTYLEVLAWPANSPDLNVIENLWAIVKRKIRDRKPTTLDQLKQNIATAWEAVSAETCDKLVKSMPQRLQAVIQAKGAATKY
;
A
#
# COMPACT_ATOMS: atom_id res chain seq x y z
N MET A 1 19.63 -10.95 12.83
CA MET A 1 20.23 -10.01 11.86
C MET A 1 19.26 -8.88 11.59
N ARG A 2 19.28 -7.84 12.44
CA ARG A 2 18.48 -6.61 12.33
C ARG A 2 19.46 -5.47 12.11
N LYS A 3 19.72 -5.09 10.87
CA LYS A 3 20.39 -3.83 10.54
C LYS A 3 19.81 -3.30 9.22
N LYS A 4 19.44 -2.00 9.25
CA LYS A 4 19.26 -1.07 8.13
C LYS A 4 17.92 -0.98 7.37
N LEU A 5 16.78 -0.96 8.06
CA LEU A 5 15.61 -0.26 7.49
C LEU A 5 15.52 1.22 7.91
N SER A 6 16.21 1.63 8.98
CA SER A 6 16.24 3.02 9.44
C SER A 6 17.19 3.93 8.64
N GLU A 7 18.17 3.37 7.92
CA GLU A 7 19.17 4.15 7.16
C GLU A 7 18.75 4.46 5.71
N LEU A 8 17.71 3.82 5.17
CA LEU A 8 17.30 4.02 3.77
C LEU A 8 16.31 5.18 3.56
N ILE A 9 15.75 5.73 4.63
CA ILE A 9 14.77 6.84 4.53
C ILE A 9 15.47 8.22 4.49
N LEU A 10 16.79 8.27 4.71
CA LEU A 10 17.58 9.52 4.78
C LEU A 10 18.64 9.69 3.67
N ALA A 11 18.62 8.87 2.62
CA ALA A 11 19.47 9.08 1.45
C ALA A 11 18.70 9.86 0.37
N LYS A 12 18.84 11.19 0.42
CA LYS A 12 18.47 12.10 -0.66
C LYS A 12 19.28 11.79 -1.94
N THR A 13 18.64 12.05 -3.07
CA THR A 13 19.24 12.47 -4.35
C THR A 13 19.75 11.36 -5.29
N THR A 14 18.98 11.10 -6.34
CA THR A 14 19.52 10.64 -7.64
C THR A 14 18.96 11.53 -8.75
N ARG A 15 19.88 12.24 -9.43
CA ARG A 15 19.77 13.12 -10.61
C ARG A 15 18.38 13.68 -10.98
N GLY A 16 18.21 14.98 -10.73
CA GLY A 16 17.55 15.86 -11.70
C GLY A 16 16.28 16.59 -11.27
N GLN A 17 15.67 16.27 -10.13
CA GLN A 17 14.53 17.03 -9.62
C GLN A 17 14.60 17.14 -8.09
N ASN A 18 14.73 18.37 -7.59
CA ASN A 18 14.71 18.67 -6.15
C ASN A 18 13.25 18.78 -5.72
N THR A 19 12.55 17.64 -5.60
CA THR A 19 11.18 17.61 -5.09
C THR A 19 11.22 17.56 -3.57
N TYR A 20 10.82 18.66 -2.92
CA TYR A 20 10.59 18.70 -1.48
C TYR A 20 9.31 17.89 -1.17
N LEU A 21 9.45 16.57 -1.10
CA LEU A 21 8.35 15.68 -0.70
C LEU A 21 8.22 15.70 0.82
N GLU A 22 7.04 16.07 1.30
CA GLU A 22 6.69 15.96 2.71
C GLU A 22 6.51 14.48 3.06
N VAL A 23 7.23 14.01 4.07
CA VAL A 23 7.12 12.65 4.59
C VAL A 23 6.10 12.64 5.71
N LEU A 24 5.05 11.84 5.55
CA LEU A 24 4.03 11.67 6.58
C LEU A 24 4.62 10.97 7.81
N ALA A 25 4.29 11.47 9.01
CA ALA A 25 4.59 10.78 10.26
C ALA A 25 3.77 9.49 10.34
N TRP A 26 4.44 8.34 10.27
CA TRP A 26 3.77 7.03 10.20
C TRP A 26 3.99 6.21 11.48
N PRO A 27 2.93 5.70 12.14
CA PRO A 27 3.07 4.82 13.28
C PRO A 27 3.60 3.44 12.89
N ALA A 28 4.46 2.86 13.72
CA ALA A 28 4.96 1.49 13.51
C ALA A 28 3.80 0.47 13.54
N ASN A 29 3.95 -0.64 12.80
CA ASN A 29 3.00 -1.77 12.78
C ASN A 29 1.53 -1.39 12.49
N SER A 30 1.29 -0.37 11.66
CA SER A 30 -0.07 0.08 11.31
C SER A 30 -0.39 -0.20 9.83
N PRO A 31 -0.51 -1.49 9.42
CA PRO A 31 -0.89 -1.84 8.04
C PRO A 31 -2.33 -1.44 7.73
N ASP A 32 -3.18 -1.34 8.74
CA ASP A 32 -4.59 -0.92 8.65
C ASP A 32 -4.76 0.54 8.22
N LEU A 33 -3.75 1.38 8.46
CA LEU A 33 -3.65 2.73 7.91
C LEU A 33 -3.09 2.76 6.48
N ASN A 34 -2.37 1.74 6.04
CA ASN A 34 -1.70 1.72 4.75
C ASN A 34 -2.65 1.32 3.62
N VAL A 35 -3.22 2.30 2.90
CA VAL A 35 -4.22 2.08 1.85
C VAL A 35 -3.74 1.15 0.71
N ILE A 36 -2.44 1.02 0.49
CA ILE A 36 -1.90 0.12 -0.54
C ILE A 36 -2.15 -1.36 -0.20
N GLU A 37 -2.29 -1.70 1.08
CA GLU A 37 -2.57 -3.08 1.51
C GLU A 37 -3.92 -3.55 0.98
N ASN A 38 -4.93 -2.68 0.98
CA ASN A 38 -6.23 -3.02 0.40
C ASN A 38 -6.19 -3.02 -1.12
N LEU A 39 -5.37 -2.17 -1.75
CA LEU A 39 -5.16 -2.24 -3.19
C LEU A 39 -4.54 -3.59 -3.60
N TRP A 40 -3.54 -4.05 -2.86
CA TRP A 40 -2.97 -5.38 -3.04
C TRP A 40 -3.99 -6.50 -2.79
N ALA A 41 -4.90 -6.33 -1.83
CA ALA A 41 -5.99 -7.28 -1.63
C ALA A 41 -6.92 -7.37 -2.87
N ILE A 42 -7.23 -6.24 -3.51
CA ILE A 42 -8.01 -6.21 -4.77
C ILE A 42 -7.26 -6.92 -5.90
N VAL A 43 -5.98 -6.61 -6.09
CA VAL A 43 -5.14 -7.23 -7.13
C VAL A 43 -5.02 -8.74 -6.90
N LYS A 44 -4.74 -9.18 -5.68
CA LYS A 44 -4.66 -10.61 -5.32
C LYS A 44 -5.96 -11.36 -5.58
N ARG A 45 -7.11 -10.75 -5.31
CA ARG A 45 -8.42 -11.35 -5.62
C ARG A 45 -8.57 -11.60 -7.12
N LYS A 46 -8.27 -10.60 -7.95
CA LYS A 46 -8.31 -10.73 -9.43
C LYS A 46 -7.38 -11.82 -9.97
N ILE A 47 -6.20 -11.99 -9.38
CA ILE A 47 -5.24 -13.03 -9.79
C ILE A 47 -5.72 -14.42 -9.39
N ARG A 48 -6.27 -14.56 -8.18
CA ARG A 48 -6.76 -15.85 -7.64
C ARG A 48 -7.80 -16.48 -8.54
N ASP A 49 -8.69 -15.68 -9.12
CA ASP A 49 -9.76 -16.16 -9.98
C ASP A 49 -9.22 -16.76 -11.30
N ARG A 50 -8.00 -16.38 -11.71
CA ARG A 50 -7.33 -16.87 -12.92
C ARG A 50 -6.47 -18.11 -12.72
N LYS A 51 -6.22 -18.53 -11.46
CA LYS A 51 -5.48 -19.75 -11.09
C LYS A 51 -4.20 -19.98 -11.92
N PRO A 52 -3.24 -19.04 -11.95
CA PRO A 52 -1.99 -19.22 -12.70
C PRO A 52 -1.22 -20.44 -12.20
N THR A 53 -0.67 -21.22 -13.13
CA THR A 53 0.11 -22.44 -12.83
C THR A 53 1.60 -22.26 -13.14
N THR A 54 1.97 -21.20 -13.85
CA THR A 54 3.36 -20.86 -14.17
C THR A 54 3.72 -19.46 -13.68
N LEU A 55 5.02 -19.21 -13.51
CA LEU A 55 5.53 -17.90 -13.12
C LEU A 55 5.17 -16.81 -14.15
N ASP A 56 5.23 -17.13 -15.44
CA ASP A 56 4.93 -16.17 -16.50
C ASP A 56 3.45 -15.82 -16.55
N GLN A 57 2.57 -16.81 -16.35
CA GLN A 57 1.14 -16.55 -16.18
C GLN A 57 0.88 -15.67 -14.96
N LEU A 58 1.56 -15.92 -13.84
CA LEU A 58 1.42 -15.10 -12.65
C LEU A 58 1.85 -13.65 -12.90
N LYS A 59 3.01 -13.43 -13.53
CA LYS A 59 3.51 -12.08 -13.88
C LYS A 59 2.53 -11.34 -14.79
N GLN A 60 2.07 -12.00 -15.86
CA GLN A 60 1.10 -11.42 -16.79
C GLN A 60 -0.22 -11.07 -16.08
N ASN A 61 -0.69 -11.95 -15.19
CA ASN A 61 -1.91 -11.74 -14.42
C ASN A 61 -1.77 -10.58 -13.43
N ILE A 62 -0.60 -10.41 -12.79
CA ILE A 62 -0.34 -9.25 -11.93
C ILE A 62 -0.42 -7.97 -12.74
N ALA A 63 0.30 -7.88 -13.87
CA ALA A 63 0.30 -6.70 -14.72
C ALA A 63 -1.13 -6.36 -15.20
N THR A 64 -1.86 -7.36 -15.70
CA THR A 64 -3.25 -7.17 -16.14
C THR A 64 -4.18 -6.72 -15.01
N ALA A 65 -4.04 -7.32 -13.81
CA ALA A 65 -4.89 -6.98 -12.67
C ALA A 65 -4.61 -5.58 -12.13
N TRP A 66 -3.33 -5.16 -12.18
CA TRP A 66 -2.87 -3.82 -11.81
C TRP A 66 -3.42 -2.75 -12.76
N GLU A 67 -3.26 -2.93 -14.08
CA GLU A 67 -3.79 -2.00 -15.09
C GLU A 67 -5.33 -1.89 -15.04
N ALA A 68 -6.01 -2.95 -14.58
CA ALA A 68 -7.45 -2.93 -14.41
C ALA A 68 -7.92 -2.21 -13.13
N VAL A 69 -7.04 -1.65 -12.31
CA VAL A 69 -7.43 -0.83 -11.16
C VAL A 69 -7.80 0.57 -11.66
N SER A 70 -9.04 0.98 -11.42
CA SER A 70 -9.50 2.31 -11.82
C SER A 70 -8.98 3.41 -10.88
N ALA A 71 -8.81 4.62 -11.41
CA ALA A 71 -8.53 5.80 -10.60
C ALA A 71 -9.59 6.03 -9.51
N GLU A 72 -10.86 5.72 -9.81
CA GLU A 72 -11.97 5.78 -8.84
C GLU A 72 -11.77 4.83 -7.65
N THR A 73 -11.20 3.63 -7.89
CA THR A 73 -10.88 2.69 -6.81
C THR A 73 -9.82 3.28 -5.89
N CYS A 74 -8.77 3.88 -6.46
CA CYS A 74 -7.72 4.56 -5.70
C CYS A 74 -8.27 5.75 -4.90
N ASP A 75 -9.10 6.58 -5.52
CA ASP A 75 -9.73 7.74 -4.89
C ASP A 75 -10.60 7.32 -3.69
N LYS A 76 -11.41 6.26 -3.82
CA LYS A 76 -12.19 5.69 -2.72
C LYS A 76 -11.31 5.21 -1.56
N LEU A 77 -10.18 4.55 -1.86
CA LEU A 77 -9.25 4.09 -0.84
C LEU A 77 -8.63 5.27 -0.08
N VAL A 78 -8.16 6.31 -0.77
CA VAL A 78 -7.59 7.51 -0.14
C VAL A 78 -8.64 8.23 0.70
N LYS A 79 -9.86 8.42 0.17
CA LYS A 79 -10.98 9.05 0.89
C LYS A 79 -11.43 8.29 2.13
N SER A 80 -11.06 7.01 2.28
CA SER A 80 -11.35 6.22 3.49
C SER A 80 -10.44 6.58 4.69
N MET A 81 -9.33 7.29 4.49
CA MET A 81 -8.34 7.58 5.54
C MET A 81 -8.90 8.22 6.81
N PRO A 82 -9.79 9.24 6.76
CA PRO A 82 -10.38 9.82 7.96
C PRO A 82 -11.13 8.78 8.82
N GLN A 83 -11.81 7.82 8.19
CA GLN A 83 -12.55 6.77 8.89
C GLN A 83 -11.61 5.74 9.53
N ARG A 84 -10.46 5.46 8.90
CA ARG A 84 -9.43 4.57 9.46
C ARG A 84 -8.77 5.19 10.68
N LEU A 85 -8.39 6.47 10.58
CA LEU A 85 -7.84 7.24 11.69
C LEU A 85 -8.82 7.27 12.87
N GLN A 86 -10.10 7.52 12.59
CA GLN A 86 -11.14 7.49 13.62
C GLN A 86 -11.26 6.12 14.28
N ALA A 87 -11.17 5.02 13.51
CA ALA A 87 -11.20 3.67 14.05
C ALA A 87 -10.00 3.38 14.95
N VAL A 88 -8.79 3.84 14.59
CA VAL A 88 -7.58 3.70 15.41
C VAL A 88 -7.72 4.49 16.71
N ILE A 89 -8.27 5.71 16.66
CA ILE A 89 -8.53 6.53 17.85
C ILE A 89 -9.53 5.83 18.77
N GLN A 90 -10.63 5.31 18.24
CA GLN A 90 -11.63 4.56 19.00
C GLN A 90 -11.05 3.28 19.61
N ALA A 91 -10.17 2.61 18.87
CA ALA A 91 -9.44 1.42 19.33
C ALA A 91 -8.27 1.75 20.27
N LYS A 92 -8.04 3.03 20.61
CA LYS A 92 -6.90 3.50 21.43
C LYS A 92 -5.55 3.00 20.92
N GLY A 93 -5.36 3.00 19.60
CA GLY A 93 -4.13 2.54 18.95
C GLY A 93 -4.03 1.02 18.73
N ALA A 94 -5.04 0.24 19.12
CA ALA A 94 -5.11 -1.18 18.79
C ALA A 94 -5.54 -1.41 17.32
N ALA A 95 -5.35 -2.64 16.84
CA ALA A 95 -5.66 -3.04 15.48
C ALA A 95 -7.13 -2.79 15.12
N THR A 96 -7.36 -2.31 13.91
CA THR A 96 -8.71 -2.06 13.38
C THR A 96 -9.12 -3.11 12.34
N LYS A 97 -10.33 -2.98 11.80
CA LYS A 97 -10.86 -3.87 10.75
C LYS A 97 -10.25 -3.63 9.35
N TYR A 98 -9.44 -2.58 9.19
CA TYR A 98 -8.97 -2.08 7.90
C TYR A 98 -7.72 -2.80 7.38
#